data_AF-A0A2E7MWI0-F1
#
_entry.id   AF-A0A2E7MWI0-F1
#
_cell.length_a   1.000
_cell.length_b   1.000
_cell.length_c   1.000
_cell.angle_alpha   90.00
_cell.angle_beta   90.00
_cell.angle_gamma   90.00
#
_symmetry.space_group_name_H-M   'P 1'
#
loop_
_entity.id
_entity.type
_entity.pdbx_description
1 polymer ?
#
loop_
_entity_poly.entity_id
_entity_poly.type
_entity_poly.pdbx_seq_one_letter_code
_entity_poly.pdbx_strand_id
1 'polypeptide(L)'
;MKATDRHITCIDCGKEFVGHYNKKRCSSCCKEHSRKKQREYALKYYYQDREAHLIRHREWLRKNKEHCAMYSVEYRKKRAKENPNWRKEMPSQHPDRVRAWSKKYYEEHKEDYARRDKESRQRNPERGAIRASKRRALRASAVLPTTDYNLINKMFKRSVVMSERDGVKYDVDHIIPLSKGGAHHQDNLRIVKASENKRKSASIIPALGGVWADNDLAKQTKLKLGI
;
A
#
# COMPACT_ATOMS: atom_id res chain seq x y z
N MET A 1 -43.97 55.57 2.72
CA MET A 1 -44.56 54.39 3.40
C MET A 1 -45.96 54.17 2.85
N LYS A 2 -46.35 52.93 2.58
CA LYS A 2 -47.76 52.60 2.29
C LYS A 2 -48.55 52.63 3.59
N ALA A 3 -49.86 52.87 3.52
CA ALA A 3 -50.74 52.91 4.70
C ALA A 3 -50.71 51.63 5.55
N THR A 4 -50.25 50.51 4.99
CA THR A 4 -50.14 49.20 5.63
C THR A 4 -48.75 48.86 6.16
N ASP A 5 -47.77 49.76 5.99
CA ASP A 5 -46.42 49.57 6.48
C ASP A 5 -46.32 49.91 7.98
N ARG A 6 -45.66 49.04 8.75
CA ARG A 6 -45.38 49.22 10.17
C ARG A 6 -43.91 48.94 10.45
N HIS A 7 -43.41 49.46 11.57
CA HIS A 7 -42.14 49.00 12.13
C HIS A 7 -42.33 47.58 12.67
N ILE A 8 -41.56 46.63 12.14
CA ILE A 8 -41.68 45.21 12.44
C ILE A 8 -40.30 44.67 12.79
N THR A 9 -40.24 43.81 13.81
CA THR A 9 -39.03 43.08 14.21
C THR A 9 -38.97 41.74 13.48
N CYS A 10 -37.85 41.44 12.81
CA CYS A 10 -37.64 40.16 12.14
C CYS A 10 -37.59 39.00 13.14
N ILE A 11 -38.40 37.97 12.94
CA ILE A 11 -38.45 36.80 13.85
C ILE A 11 -37.17 35.95 13.85
N ASP A 12 -36.35 36.00 12.78
CA ASP A 12 -35.14 35.17 12.69
C ASP A 12 -33.87 35.90 13.19
N CYS A 13 -33.82 37.24 13.10
CA CYS A 13 -32.59 38.00 13.41
C CYS A 13 -32.79 39.22 14.31
N GLY A 14 -34.01 39.48 14.79
CA GLY A 14 -34.31 40.58 15.71
C GLY A 14 -34.21 42.00 15.13
N LYS A 15 -33.80 42.16 13.87
CA LYS A 15 -33.66 43.49 13.25
C LYS A 15 -35.01 44.14 12.99
N GLU A 16 -35.13 45.41 13.36
CA GLU A 16 -36.28 46.24 13.00
C GLU A 16 -36.22 46.68 11.53
N PHE A 17 -37.35 46.63 10.86
CA PHE A 17 -37.50 47.10 9.49
C PHE A 17 -38.92 47.61 9.25
N VAL A 18 -39.07 48.52 8.29
CA VAL A 18 -40.38 48.99 7.84
C VAL A 18 -40.89 48.07 6.74
N GLY A 19 -42.10 47.53 6.91
CA GLY A 19 -42.72 46.71 5.89
C GLY A 19 -44.19 46.43 6.15
N HIS A 20 -44.83 45.78 5.19
CA HIS A 20 -46.23 45.38 5.29
C HIS A 20 -46.51 44.59 6.57
N TYR A 21 -47.61 44.87 7.27
CA TYR A 21 -47.96 44.27 8.57
C TYR A 21 -47.89 42.72 8.64
N ASN A 22 -48.09 42.02 7.52
CA ASN A 22 -47.98 40.55 7.43
C ASN A 22 -46.54 40.01 7.26
N LYS A 23 -45.55 40.86 7.03
CA LYS A 23 -44.16 40.41 6.90
C LYS A 23 -43.61 40.03 8.26
N LYS A 24 -43.12 38.80 8.40
CA LYS A 24 -42.51 38.32 9.65
C LYS A 24 -40.98 38.38 9.64
N ARG A 25 -40.38 38.49 8.45
CA ARG A 25 -38.93 38.42 8.23
C ARG A 25 -38.45 39.61 7.42
N CYS A 26 -37.24 40.08 7.73
CA CYS A 26 -36.55 41.02 6.86
C CYS A 26 -36.21 40.35 5.52
N SER A 27 -35.84 41.14 4.50
CA SER A 27 -35.61 40.64 3.14
C SER A 27 -34.54 39.54 3.07
N SER A 28 -33.45 39.67 3.83
CA SER A 28 -32.37 38.67 3.86
C SER A 28 -32.84 37.35 4.48
N CYS A 29 -33.48 37.39 5.66
CA CYS A 29 -33.99 36.19 6.34
C CYS A 29 -35.13 35.52 5.56
N CYS A 30 -35.95 36.29 4.85
CA CYS A 30 -36.98 35.75 3.95
C CYS A 30 -36.34 34.96 2.79
N LYS A 31 -35.31 35.52 2.14
CA LYS A 31 -34.57 34.83 1.06
C LYS A 31 -33.93 33.54 1.55
N GLU A 32 -33.31 33.57 2.73
CA GLU A 32 -32.69 32.40 3.35
C GLU A 32 -33.72 31.32 3.69
N HIS A 33 -34.85 31.71 4.29
CA HIS A 33 -35.95 30.81 4.60
C HIS A 33 -36.53 30.15 3.33
N SER A 34 -36.73 30.92 2.26
CA SER A 34 -37.14 30.37 0.95
C SER A 34 -36.13 29.39 0.38
N ARG A 35 -34.83 29.69 0.44
CA ARG A 35 -33.77 28.77 0.00
C ARG A 35 -33.76 27.47 0.81
N LYS A 36 -33.93 27.56 2.13
CA LYS A 36 -34.02 26.38 3.01
C LYS A 36 -35.21 25.50 2.61
N LYS A 37 -36.39 26.09 2.46
CA LYS A 37 -37.60 25.39 2.01
C LYS A 37 -37.44 24.74 0.63
N GLN A 38 -36.78 25.43 -0.31
CA GLN A 38 -36.47 24.88 -1.63
C GLN A 38 -35.52 23.69 -1.55
N ARG A 39 -34.48 23.75 -0.71
CA ARG A 39 -33.55 22.61 -0.48
C ARG A 39 -34.28 21.41 0.11
N GLU A 40 -35.11 21.62 1.12
CA GLU A 40 -35.90 20.56 1.75
C GLU A 40 -36.87 19.90 0.75
N TYR A 41 -37.54 20.70 -0.07
CA TYR A 41 -38.40 20.23 -1.13
C TYR A 41 -37.63 19.42 -2.19
N ALA A 42 -36.51 19.96 -2.69
CA ALA A 42 -35.66 19.28 -3.66
C ALA A 42 -35.11 17.95 -3.13
N LEU A 43 -34.71 17.92 -1.86
CA LEU A 43 -34.23 16.72 -1.18
C LEU A 43 -35.33 15.65 -1.08
N LYS A 44 -36.54 16.05 -0.67
CA LYS A 44 -37.70 15.16 -0.61
C LYS A 44 -38.01 14.54 -1.97
N TYR A 45 -38.06 15.36 -3.02
CA TYR A 45 -38.30 14.88 -4.39
C TYR A 45 -37.20 13.97 -4.91
N TYR A 46 -35.93 14.30 -4.62
CA TYR A 46 -34.80 13.45 -4.99
C TYR A 46 -34.89 12.06 -4.35
N TYR A 47 -35.28 11.96 -3.07
CA TYR A 47 -35.43 10.66 -2.40
C TYR A 47 -36.65 9.88 -2.88
N GLN A 48 -37.74 10.56 -3.25
CA GLN A 48 -38.94 9.92 -3.81
C GLN A 48 -38.68 9.32 -5.21
N ASP A 49 -37.86 9.97 -6.03
CA ASP A 49 -37.53 9.50 -7.39
C ASP A 49 -36.08 8.97 -7.51
N ARG A 50 -35.47 8.60 -6.38
CA ARG A 50 -34.03 8.27 -6.32
C ARG A 50 -33.68 7.12 -7.26
N GLU A 51 -34.51 6.09 -7.29
CA GLU A 51 -34.26 4.91 -8.12
C GLU A 51 -34.37 5.23 -9.61
N ALA A 52 -35.41 5.93 -10.05
CA ALA A 52 -35.55 6.29 -11.45
C ALA A 52 -34.44 7.26 -11.89
N HIS A 53 -34.04 8.20 -11.03
CA HIS A 53 -32.87 9.05 -11.27
C HIS A 53 -31.59 8.23 -11.45
N LEU A 54 -31.34 7.26 -10.58
CA LEU A 54 -30.16 6.37 -10.68
C LEU A 54 -30.21 5.51 -11.94
N ILE A 55 -31.38 5.03 -12.35
CA ILE A 55 -31.58 4.27 -13.60
C ILE A 55 -31.25 5.15 -14.82
N ARG A 56 -31.85 6.35 -14.91
CA ARG A 56 -31.57 7.31 -15.98
C ARG A 56 -30.09 7.68 -16.04
N HIS A 57 -29.46 7.90 -14.88
CA HIS A 57 -28.03 8.20 -14.79
C HIS A 57 -27.16 7.05 -15.28
N ARG A 58 -27.46 5.80 -14.90
CA ARG A 58 -26.74 4.62 -15.43
C ARG A 58 -26.90 4.48 -16.94
N GLU A 59 -28.11 4.70 -17.45
CA GLU A 59 -28.37 4.64 -18.90
C GLU A 59 -27.61 5.74 -19.65
N TRP A 60 -27.61 6.96 -19.11
CA TRP A 60 -26.83 8.06 -19.65
C TRP A 60 -25.33 7.73 -19.65
N LEU A 61 -24.78 7.20 -18.55
CA LEU A 61 -23.36 6.78 -18.48
C LEU A 61 -23.04 5.69 -19.51
N ARG A 62 -23.96 4.75 -19.75
CA ARG A 62 -23.80 3.69 -20.75
C ARG A 62 -23.76 4.27 -22.17
N LYS A 63 -24.70 5.17 -22.50
CA LYS A 63 -24.78 5.85 -23.80
C LYS A 63 -23.62 6.82 -24.05
N ASN A 64 -23.07 7.40 -22.99
CA ASN A 64 -22.03 8.43 -23.05
C ASN A 64 -20.67 7.93 -22.51
N LYS A 65 -20.40 6.62 -22.62
CA LYS A 65 -19.20 5.98 -22.06
C LYS A 65 -17.91 6.63 -22.55
N GLU A 66 -17.83 6.90 -23.86
CA GLU A 66 -16.65 7.50 -24.49
C GLU A 66 -16.43 8.94 -24.02
N HIS A 67 -17.49 9.76 -24.00
CA HIS A 67 -17.45 11.11 -23.47
C HIS A 67 -16.98 11.15 -22.01
N CYS A 68 -17.51 10.25 -21.16
CA CYS A 68 -17.09 10.14 -19.76
C CYS A 68 -15.61 9.72 -19.63
N ALA A 69 -15.15 8.81 -20.51
CA ALA A 69 -13.75 8.40 -20.54
C ALA A 69 -12.83 9.54 -20.96
N MET A 70 -13.18 10.28 -22.01
CA MET A 70 -12.45 11.47 -22.47
C MET A 70 -12.35 12.53 -21.37
N TYR A 71 -13.48 12.88 -20.76
CA TYR A 71 -13.53 13.82 -19.65
C TYR A 71 -12.66 13.38 -18.47
N SER A 72 -12.69 12.08 -18.11
CA SER A 72 -11.83 11.52 -17.05
C SER A 72 -10.34 11.61 -17.39
N VAL A 73 -9.96 11.42 -18.66
CA VAL A 73 -8.57 11.62 -19.10
C VAL A 73 -8.15 13.08 -18.96
N GLU A 74 -8.97 14.01 -19.45
CA GLU A 74 -8.67 15.44 -19.40
C GLU A 74 -8.60 15.97 -17.96
N TYR A 75 -9.58 15.59 -17.12
CA TYR A 75 -9.57 15.89 -15.70
C TYR A 75 -8.27 15.39 -15.03
N ARG A 76 -7.86 14.15 -15.31
CA ARG A 76 -6.60 13.59 -14.77
C ARG A 76 -5.37 14.35 -15.27
N LYS A 77 -5.33 14.78 -16.52
CA LYS A 77 -4.24 15.60 -17.09
C LYS A 77 -4.17 16.96 -16.39
N LYS A 78 -5.31 17.64 -16.23
CA LYS A 78 -5.40 18.94 -15.55
C LYS A 78 -4.92 18.83 -14.10
N ARG A 79 -5.45 17.87 -13.34
CA ARG A 79 -5.04 17.60 -11.94
C ARG A 79 -3.56 17.26 -11.82
N ALA A 80 -3.01 16.49 -12.76
CA ALA A 80 -1.57 16.15 -12.77
C ALA A 80 -0.68 17.36 -13.04
N LYS A 81 -1.13 18.33 -13.84
CA LYS A 81 -0.43 19.61 -14.05
C LYS A 81 -0.51 20.51 -12.81
N GLU A 82 -1.69 20.62 -12.20
CA GLU A 82 -1.92 21.48 -11.03
C GLU A 82 -1.22 20.97 -9.76
N ASN A 83 -1.17 19.66 -9.56
CA ASN A 83 -0.48 19.05 -8.44
C ASN A 83 0.10 17.69 -8.87
N PRO A 84 1.38 17.60 -9.25
CA PRO A 84 2.00 16.34 -9.68
C PRO A 84 1.91 15.19 -8.66
N ASN A 85 1.78 15.51 -7.36
CA ASN A 85 1.70 14.55 -6.27
C ASN A 85 0.26 14.22 -5.84
N TRP A 86 -0.77 14.73 -6.53
CA TRP A 86 -2.17 14.55 -6.13
C TRP A 86 -2.58 13.09 -5.92
N ARG A 87 -1.99 12.16 -6.67
CA ARG A 87 -2.23 10.71 -6.54
C ARG A 87 -1.61 10.10 -5.29
N LYS A 88 -0.51 10.67 -4.79
CA LYS A 88 0.16 10.25 -3.55
C LYS A 88 -0.51 10.86 -2.32
N GLU A 89 -1.04 12.07 -2.45
CA GLU A 89 -1.72 12.80 -1.37
C GLU A 89 -3.16 12.30 -1.14
N MET A 90 -3.87 11.88 -2.20
CA MET A 90 -5.26 11.44 -2.11
C MET A 90 -5.48 10.28 -1.12
N PRO A 91 -4.61 9.25 -1.07
CA PRO A 91 -4.68 8.22 -0.03
C PRO A 91 -4.49 8.74 1.40
N SER A 92 -3.67 9.79 1.58
CA SER A 92 -3.42 10.40 2.89
C SER A 92 -4.61 11.24 3.39
N GLN A 93 -5.40 11.81 2.47
CA GLN A 93 -6.58 12.62 2.82
C GLN A 93 -7.79 11.76 3.20
N HIS A 94 -7.86 10.52 2.71
CA HIS A 94 -8.96 9.58 2.99
C HIS A 94 -8.47 8.15 3.26
N PRO A 95 -7.65 7.94 4.31
CA PRO A 95 -7.01 6.65 4.56
C PRO A 95 -8.04 5.53 4.79
N ASP A 96 -9.15 5.82 5.47
CA ASP A 96 -10.21 4.84 5.72
C ASP A 96 -10.91 4.38 4.45
N ARG A 97 -11.17 5.31 3.53
CA ARG A 97 -11.80 5.00 2.24
C ARG A 97 -10.88 4.12 1.39
N VAL A 98 -9.58 4.44 1.37
CA VAL A 98 -8.61 3.62 0.65
C VAL A 98 -8.49 2.24 1.28
N ARG A 99 -8.41 2.14 2.61
CA ARG A 99 -8.37 0.85 3.32
C ARG A 99 -9.61 0.00 3.02
N ALA A 100 -10.81 0.57 3.11
CA ALA A 100 -12.05 -0.13 2.83
C ALA A 100 -12.12 -0.62 1.38
N TRP A 101 -11.74 0.25 0.42
CA TRP A 101 -11.68 -0.12 -0.99
C TRP A 101 -10.64 -1.22 -1.26
N SER A 102 -9.42 -1.08 -0.73
CA SER A 102 -8.36 -2.08 -0.87
C SER A 102 -8.74 -3.43 -0.26
N LYS A 103 -9.42 -3.43 0.90
CA LYS A 103 -9.93 -4.64 1.53
C LYS A 103 -10.96 -5.33 0.63
N LYS A 104 -11.97 -4.59 0.15
CA LYS A 104 -12.99 -5.11 -0.75
C LYS A 104 -12.38 -5.67 -2.04
N TYR A 105 -11.45 -4.92 -2.64
CA TYR A 105 -10.75 -5.35 -3.85
C TYR A 105 -9.94 -6.63 -3.63
N TYR A 106 -9.24 -6.74 -2.49
CA TYR A 106 -8.52 -7.96 -2.14
C TYR A 106 -9.45 -9.16 -1.93
N GLU A 107 -10.60 -8.96 -1.29
CA GLU A 107 -11.60 -10.02 -1.08
C GLU A 107 -12.18 -10.50 -2.41
N GLU A 108 -12.54 -9.58 -3.31
CA GLU A 108 -13.07 -9.90 -4.65
C GLU A 108 -12.04 -10.61 -5.54
N HIS A 109 -10.74 -10.32 -5.37
CA HIS A 109 -9.66 -10.87 -6.19
C HIS A 109 -8.74 -11.85 -5.44
N LYS A 110 -9.19 -12.38 -4.29
CA LYS A 110 -8.36 -13.22 -3.41
C LYS A 110 -7.78 -14.43 -4.13
N GLU A 111 -8.58 -15.07 -4.97
CA GLU A 111 -8.18 -16.26 -5.74
C GLU A 111 -7.14 -15.91 -6.81
N ASP A 112 -7.31 -14.80 -7.51
CA ASP A 112 -6.34 -14.31 -8.49
C ASP A 112 -4.99 -14.00 -7.83
N TYR A 113 -5.01 -13.39 -6.65
CA TYR A 113 -3.80 -13.14 -5.85
C TYR A 113 -3.13 -14.44 -5.44
N ALA A 114 -3.89 -15.41 -4.94
CA ALA A 114 -3.36 -16.72 -4.55
C ALA A 114 -2.74 -17.47 -5.74
N ARG A 115 -3.40 -17.45 -6.89
CA ARG A 115 -2.87 -18.04 -8.14
C ARG A 115 -1.56 -17.38 -8.56
N ARG A 116 -1.53 -16.04 -8.65
CA ARG A 116 -0.32 -15.29 -9.04
C ARG A 116 0.84 -15.50 -8.07
N ASP A 117 0.56 -15.58 -6.77
CA ASP A 117 1.57 -15.86 -5.76
C ASP A 117 2.13 -17.28 -5.91
N LYS A 118 1.26 -18.29 -6.15
CA LYS A 118 1.68 -19.66 -6.45
C LYS A 118 2.56 -19.72 -7.70
N GLU A 119 2.14 -19.11 -8.81
CA GLU A 119 2.92 -19.04 -10.05
C GLU A 119 4.27 -18.34 -9.83
N SER A 120 4.28 -17.23 -9.08
CA SER A 120 5.51 -16.51 -8.77
C SER A 120 6.49 -17.36 -7.94
N ARG A 121 5.98 -18.16 -6.99
CA ARG A 121 6.80 -19.08 -6.18
C ARG A 121 7.34 -20.23 -7.01
N GLN A 122 6.55 -20.77 -7.94
CA GLN A 122 6.99 -21.84 -8.84
C GLN A 122 8.03 -21.35 -9.85
N ARG A 123 7.85 -20.14 -10.41
CA ARG A 123 8.79 -19.55 -11.37
C ARG A 123 10.11 -19.13 -10.73
N ASN A 124 10.09 -18.75 -9.45
CA ASN A 124 11.29 -18.28 -8.75
C ASN A 124 11.36 -18.91 -7.33
N PRO A 125 11.61 -20.23 -7.24
CA PRO A 125 11.63 -20.95 -5.98
C PRO A 125 12.73 -20.46 -5.03
N GLU A 126 13.81 -19.89 -5.56
CA GLU A 126 14.95 -19.35 -4.81
C GLU A 126 14.61 -18.08 -4.02
N ARG A 127 13.59 -17.32 -4.43
CA ARG A 127 13.25 -16.02 -3.81
C ARG A 127 12.91 -16.16 -2.32
N GLY A 128 12.25 -17.25 -1.94
CA GLY A 128 11.93 -17.52 -0.54
C GLY A 128 13.20 -17.70 0.31
N ALA A 129 14.15 -18.49 -0.19
CA ALA A 129 15.41 -18.75 0.48
C ALA A 129 16.30 -17.49 0.56
N ILE A 130 16.38 -16.71 -0.51
CA ILE A 130 17.09 -15.41 -0.54
C ILE A 130 16.53 -14.48 0.54
N ARG A 131 15.20 -14.29 0.58
CA ARG A 131 14.54 -13.41 1.55
C ARG A 131 14.78 -13.88 2.99
N ALA A 132 14.67 -15.18 3.24
CA ALA A 132 14.91 -15.75 4.55
C ALA A 132 16.37 -15.57 5.00
N SER A 133 17.33 -15.82 4.10
CA SER A 133 18.76 -15.65 4.36
C SER A 133 19.10 -14.19 4.68
N LYS A 134 18.65 -13.25 3.84
CA LYS A 134 18.82 -11.81 4.06
C LYS A 134 18.22 -11.35 5.39
N ARG A 135 17.00 -11.80 5.72
CA ARG A 135 16.34 -11.46 6.99
C ARG A 135 17.16 -11.92 8.20
N ARG A 136 17.68 -13.16 8.18
CA ARG A 136 18.52 -13.69 9.27
C ARG A 136 19.82 -12.89 9.40
N ALA A 137 20.45 -12.55 8.28
CA ALA A 137 21.67 -11.75 8.27
C ALA A 137 21.47 -10.34 8.86
N LEU A 138 20.36 -9.68 8.50
CA LEU A 138 20.02 -8.36 9.05
C LEU A 138 19.76 -8.42 10.56
N ARG A 139 19.05 -9.45 11.04
CA ARG A 139 18.82 -9.65 12.48
C ARG A 139 20.12 -9.90 13.26
N ALA A 140 21.11 -10.49 12.62
CA ALA A 140 22.42 -10.76 13.21
C ALA A 140 23.43 -9.63 12.98
N SER A 141 23.04 -8.50 12.37
CA SER A 141 23.95 -7.41 11.98
C SER A 141 25.20 -7.94 11.26
N ALA A 142 25.00 -8.87 10.32
CA ALA A 142 26.07 -9.66 9.70
C ALA A 142 26.30 -9.30 8.22
N VAL A 143 25.73 -8.21 7.73
CA VAL A 143 25.91 -7.75 6.35
C VAL A 143 27.08 -6.77 6.31
N LEU A 144 28.05 -7.02 5.43
CA LEU A 144 29.20 -6.13 5.24
C LEU A 144 28.92 -5.12 4.12
N PRO A 145 29.58 -3.94 4.11
CA PRO A 145 29.46 -2.98 3.01
C PRO A 145 29.86 -3.56 1.64
N THR A 146 30.79 -4.53 1.65
CA THR A 146 31.30 -5.22 0.45
C THR A 146 30.41 -6.38 -0.03
N THR A 147 29.29 -6.64 0.64
CA THR A 147 28.36 -7.71 0.27
C THR A 147 27.72 -7.44 -1.10
N ASP A 148 27.99 -8.31 -2.07
CA ASP A 148 27.36 -8.26 -3.39
C ASP A 148 26.13 -9.18 -3.45
N TYR A 149 24.95 -8.58 -3.33
CA TYR A 149 23.69 -9.30 -3.45
C TYR A 149 23.44 -9.93 -4.82
N ASN A 150 24.02 -9.39 -5.90
CA ASN A 150 23.87 -9.98 -7.23
C ASN A 150 24.61 -11.32 -7.31
N LEU A 151 25.83 -11.41 -6.77
CA LEU A 151 26.57 -12.67 -6.66
C LEU A 151 25.82 -13.67 -5.77
N ILE A 152 25.35 -13.25 -4.61
CA ILE A 152 24.56 -14.10 -3.70
C ILE A 152 23.30 -14.64 -4.42
N ASN A 153 22.56 -13.77 -5.11
CA ASN A 153 21.38 -14.18 -5.87
C ASN A 153 21.73 -15.18 -6.98
N LYS A 154 22.87 -15.01 -7.67
CA LYS A 154 23.37 -15.98 -8.65
C LYS A 154 23.67 -17.34 -7.99
N MET A 155 24.23 -17.38 -6.78
CA MET A 155 24.46 -18.63 -6.05
C MET A 155 23.15 -19.37 -5.72
N PHE A 156 22.13 -18.64 -5.26
CA PHE A 156 20.81 -19.23 -5.00
C PHE A 156 20.13 -19.75 -6.27
N LYS A 157 20.25 -19.03 -7.40
CA LYS A 157 19.76 -19.53 -8.69
C LYS A 157 20.52 -20.78 -9.12
N ARG A 158 21.84 -20.78 -8.96
CA ARG A 158 22.68 -21.93 -9.29
C ARG A 158 22.36 -23.15 -8.42
N SER A 159 22.02 -22.97 -7.14
CA SER A 159 21.63 -24.10 -6.28
C SER A 159 20.33 -24.76 -6.74
N VAL A 160 19.37 -23.99 -7.26
CA VAL A 160 18.14 -24.53 -7.86
C VAL A 160 18.47 -25.33 -9.12
N VAL A 161 19.25 -24.76 -10.04
CA VAL A 161 19.67 -25.44 -11.28
C VAL A 161 20.43 -26.74 -10.99
N MET A 162 21.35 -26.72 -10.02
CA MET A 162 22.06 -27.93 -9.59
C MET A 162 21.12 -28.96 -8.97
N SER A 163 20.09 -28.52 -8.24
CA SER A 163 19.12 -29.43 -7.64
C SER A 163 18.26 -30.14 -8.68
N GLU A 164 17.83 -29.39 -9.70
CA GLU A 164 17.06 -29.94 -10.82
C GLU A 164 17.91 -30.91 -11.65
N ARG A 165 19.17 -30.53 -11.93
CA ARG A 165 20.10 -31.35 -12.73
C ARG A 165 20.47 -32.67 -12.05
N ASP A 166 20.79 -32.63 -10.76
CA ASP A 166 21.31 -33.79 -10.05
C ASP A 166 20.21 -34.63 -9.36
N GLY A 167 18.96 -34.15 -9.36
CA GLY A 167 17.84 -34.79 -8.64
C GLY A 167 17.96 -34.75 -7.11
N VAL A 168 18.93 -34.00 -6.57
CA VAL A 168 19.20 -33.88 -5.13
C VAL A 168 19.12 -32.41 -4.72
N LYS A 169 18.45 -32.10 -3.62
CA LYS A 169 18.33 -30.71 -3.14
C LYS A 169 19.69 -30.14 -2.70
N TYR A 170 20.05 -28.98 -3.25
CA TYR A 170 21.14 -28.13 -2.80
C TYR A 170 20.62 -26.87 -2.09
N ASP A 171 21.34 -26.45 -1.05
CA ASP A 171 21.11 -25.21 -0.32
C ASP A 171 22.35 -24.32 -0.39
N VAL A 172 22.16 -23.01 -0.17
CA VAL A 172 23.26 -22.06 0.04
C VAL A 172 23.52 -21.97 1.54
N ASP A 173 24.70 -22.42 1.95
CA ASP A 173 25.18 -22.49 3.34
C ASP A 173 26.20 -21.40 3.63
N HIS A 174 26.23 -20.94 4.89
CA HIS A 174 27.25 -20.04 5.39
C HIS A 174 28.44 -20.86 5.91
N ILE A 175 29.64 -20.66 5.37
CA ILE A 175 30.86 -21.39 5.78
C ILE A 175 31.08 -21.19 7.29
N ILE A 176 31.14 -19.93 7.71
CA ILE A 176 31.04 -19.52 9.11
C ILE A 176 29.57 -19.19 9.40
N PRO A 177 28.87 -19.93 10.29
CA PRO A 177 27.46 -19.70 10.58
C PRO A 177 27.18 -18.31 11.14
N LEU A 178 26.02 -17.73 10.77
CA LEU A 178 25.57 -16.44 11.32
C LEU A 178 25.49 -16.44 12.86
N SER A 179 25.09 -17.57 13.47
CA SER A 179 24.98 -17.76 14.92
C SER A 179 26.33 -17.76 15.65
N LYS A 180 27.43 -17.79 14.89
CA LYS A 180 28.81 -17.71 15.38
C LYS A 180 29.48 -16.40 14.97
N GLY A 181 28.75 -15.49 14.34
CA GLY A 181 29.30 -14.22 13.86
C GLY A 181 29.92 -14.27 12.46
N GLY A 182 29.55 -15.27 11.63
CA GLY A 182 29.90 -15.25 10.22
C GLY A 182 29.15 -14.16 9.45
N ALA A 183 29.78 -13.60 8.41
CA ALA A 183 29.17 -12.57 7.56
C ALA A 183 28.20 -13.18 6.53
N HIS A 184 27.16 -12.45 6.18
CA HIS A 184 26.38 -12.70 4.97
C HIS A 184 27.07 -12.02 3.78
N HIS A 185 28.14 -12.65 3.32
CA HIS A 185 29.00 -12.18 2.24
C HIS A 185 29.16 -13.29 1.20
N GLN A 186 29.36 -12.95 -0.07
CA GLN A 186 29.55 -13.91 -1.16
C GLN A 186 30.67 -14.92 -0.85
N ASP A 187 31.76 -14.46 -0.21
CA ASP A 187 32.91 -15.29 0.14
C ASP A 187 32.72 -16.12 1.42
N ASN A 188 31.64 -15.90 2.15
CA ASN A 188 31.23 -16.75 3.27
C ASN A 188 30.06 -17.67 2.91
N LEU A 189 29.66 -17.73 1.64
CA LEU A 189 28.57 -18.57 1.18
C LEU A 189 29.11 -19.67 0.27
N ARG A 190 28.45 -20.83 0.28
CA ARG A 190 28.74 -21.95 -0.62
C ARG A 190 27.49 -22.72 -0.96
N ILE A 191 27.48 -23.40 -2.10
CA ILE A 191 26.40 -24.31 -2.49
C ILE A 191 26.77 -25.71 -2.01
N VAL A 192 25.89 -26.34 -1.24
CA VAL A 192 26.10 -27.67 -0.65
C VAL A 192 24.83 -28.50 -0.72
N LYS A 193 24.95 -29.84 -0.67
CA LYS A 193 23.76 -30.70 -0.60
C LYS A 193 23.01 -30.42 0.69
N ALA A 194 21.68 -30.41 0.65
CA ALA A 194 20.84 -30.12 1.80
C ALA A 194 21.07 -31.12 2.96
N SER A 195 21.40 -32.37 2.67
CA SER A 195 21.78 -33.39 3.66
C SER A 195 23.07 -33.03 4.39
N GLU A 196 24.09 -32.57 3.67
CA GLU A 196 25.37 -32.14 4.22
C GLU A 196 25.22 -30.86 5.05
N ASN A 197 24.41 -29.91 4.56
CA ASN A 197 24.09 -28.68 5.28
C ASN A 197 23.43 -28.97 6.64
N LYS A 198 22.44 -29.89 6.67
CA LYS A 198 21.79 -30.33 7.90
C LYS A 198 22.77 -30.97 8.87
N ARG A 199 23.68 -31.82 8.38
CA ARG A 199 24.71 -32.47 9.20
C ARG A 199 25.72 -31.48 9.77
N LYS A 200 26.10 -30.45 8.99
CA LYS A 200 26.98 -29.36 9.44
C LYS A 200 26.34 -28.52 10.55
N SER A 201 25.05 -28.21 10.45
CA SER A 201 24.35 -27.36 11.42
C SER A 201 25.12 -26.04 11.66
N ALA A 202 25.29 -25.63 12.92
CA ALA A 202 26.00 -24.43 13.33
C ALA A 202 27.51 -24.64 13.57
N SER A 203 28.11 -25.70 13.01
CA SER A 203 29.54 -25.96 13.13
C SER A 203 30.35 -25.12 12.14
N ILE A 204 31.51 -24.65 12.58
CA ILE A 204 32.51 -23.98 11.75
C ILE A 204 33.41 -25.05 11.13
N ILE A 205 33.74 -24.90 9.86
CA ILE A 205 34.70 -25.78 9.17
C ILE A 205 35.91 -24.92 8.78
N PRO A 206 36.97 -24.86 9.63
CA PRO A 206 38.09 -23.94 9.43
C PRO A 206 38.80 -24.09 8.07
N ALA A 207 38.91 -25.32 7.57
CA ALA A 207 39.57 -25.63 6.29
C ALA A 207 38.91 -24.96 5.07
N LEU A 208 37.65 -24.51 5.18
CA LEU A 208 36.93 -23.85 4.10
C LEU A 208 37.09 -22.31 4.12
N GLY A 209 37.76 -21.78 5.14
CA GLY A 209 37.89 -20.33 5.35
C GLY A 209 36.55 -19.67 5.67
N GLY A 210 36.25 -18.56 5.00
CA GLY A 210 35.04 -17.77 5.18
C GLY A 210 35.32 -16.38 5.74
N VAL A 211 34.27 -15.57 5.80
CA VAL A 211 34.34 -14.17 6.22
C VAL A 211 33.54 -13.95 7.49
N TRP A 212 34.16 -13.31 8.47
CA TRP A 212 33.53 -12.91 9.72
C TRP A 212 32.78 -11.59 9.57
N ALA A 213 31.67 -11.43 10.29
CA ALA A 213 30.97 -10.17 10.38
C ALA A 213 31.74 -9.18 11.27
N ASP A 214 31.45 -7.89 11.12
CA ASP A 214 31.92 -6.84 12.03
C ASP A 214 30.88 -6.60 13.12
N ASN A 215 30.72 -7.57 14.02
CA ASN A 215 29.82 -7.47 15.16
C ASN A 215 30.46 -8.11 16.41
N ASP A 216 29.89 -7.82 17.58
CA ASP A 216 30.46 -8.27 18.85
C ASP A 216 30.45 -9.79 19.00
N LEU A 217 29.45 -10.46 18.40
CA LEU A 217 29.37 -11.92 18.38
C LEU A 217 30.57 -12.54 17.64
N ALA A 218 30.97 -11.95 16.51
CA ALA A 218 32.14 -12.38 15.75
C ALA A 218 33.42 -12.19 16.57
N LYS A 219 33.58 -11.02 17.21
CA LYS A 219 34.75 -10.73 18.08
C LYS A 219 34.86 -11.72 19.24
N GLN A 220 33.75 -11.97 19.94
CA GLN A 220 33.71 -12.93 21.05
C GLN A 220 33.99 -14.36 20.60
N THR A 221 33.47 -14.75 19.43
CA THR A 221 33.67 -16.11 18.92
C THR A 221 35.12 -16.32 18.48
N LYS A 222 35.73 -15.34 17.81
CA LYS A 222 37.16 -15.37 17.47
C LYS A 222 38.04 -15.52 18.69
N LEU A 223 37.81 -14.73 19.74
CA LEU A 223 38.53 -14.82 21.01
C LEU A 223 38.44 -16.23 21.63
N LYS A 224 37.26 -16.85 21.62
CA LYS A 224 37.05 -18.23 22.12
C LYS A 224 37.76 -19.28 21.29
N LEU A 225 37.97 -19.01 20.00
CA LEU A 225 38.65 -19.93 19.07
C LEU A 225 40.17 -19.68 19.00
N GLY A 226 40.69 -18.63 19.63
CA GLY A 226 42.11 -18.28 19.59
C GLY A 226 42.58 -17.76 18.23
N ILE A 227 41.70 -17.10 17.48
CA ILE A 227 41.96 -16.51 16.15
C ILE A 227 41.67 -15.01 16.11
#